data_AF-A0A8E2J9G9-F1
#
_entry.id   AF-A0A8E2J9G9-F1
#
_cell.length_a   1.000
_cell.length_b   1.000
_cell.length_c   1.000
_cell.angle_alpha   90.00
_cell.angle_beta   90.00
_cell.angle_gamma   90.00
#
_symmetry.space_group_name_H-M   'P 1'
#
loop_
_entity.id
_entity.type
_entity.pdbx_description
1 polymer ?
#
loop_
_entity_poly.entity_id
_entity_poly.type
_entity_poly.pdbx_seq_one_letter_code
_entity_poly.pdbx_strand_id
1 'polypeptide(L)'
;MATMPATHGHSEACCNIPPVVSSGYVPKGMYEQLGGMKTYVTGPANATKGLVSIFDIFGYFDQTLQGADILATSNEHQTHKVFIPDWFKGNPVPTEWYPPDTEEKQKKLGKWFGNNDPHGVAAALPEYVQALQAANPSIMSWGILGYCWGGKVVELITSASSNPFTVAAAAHPAMIDPTGAEKISVPYALLASGEDPADAVKEFESKLRVPHHVETFSDQVHGWMAARADLSNPRGKEEYARGYKTLLDFFGKQWQ
;
A
#
# COMPACT_ATOMS: atom_id res chain seq x y z
N MET A 1 -17.51 20.41 3.10
CA MET A 1 -17.23 20.53 4.55
C MET A 1 -16.03 21.45 4.68
N ALA A 2 -15.92 22.28 5.71
CA ALA A 2 -14.73 23.13 5.88
C ALA A 2 -13.52 22.24 6.22
N THR A 3 -12.41 22.40 5.50
CA THR A 3 -11.16 21.69 5.81
C THR A 3 -10.54 22.23 7.08
N MET A 4 -9.97 21.33 7.88
CA MET A 4 -9.18 21.67 9.06
C MET A 4 -7.75 22.04 8.60
N PRO A 5 -7.24 23.25 8.86
CA PRO A 5 -5.88 23.62 8.46
C PRO A 5 -4.82 22.78 9.18
N ALA A 6 -3.63 22.66 8.58
CA ALA A 6 -2.48 21.96 9.17
C ALA A 6 -2.14 22.48 10.57
N THR A 7 -1.87 21.60 11.53
CA THR A 7 -1.47 21.98 12.91
C THR A 7 -0.33 21.09 13.44
N HIS A 8 0.53 21.64 14.31
CA HIS A 8 1.53 20.89 15.10
C HIS A 8 2.44 19.90 14.32
N GLY A 9 2.90 20.28 13.12
CA GLY A 9 3.80 19.43 12.32
C GLY A 9 3.11 18.28 11.56
N HIS A 10 1.77 18.27 11.57
CA HIS A 10 0.92 17.41 10.76
C HIS A 10 0.47 18.11 9.48
N SER A 11 0.34 17.35 8.39
CA SER A 11 -0.17 17.86 7.12
C SER A 11 -1.69 18.11 7.19
N GLU A 12 -2.21 18.99 6.32
CA GLU A 12 -3.66 19.20 6.20
C GLU A 12 -4.39 17.90 5.80
N ALA A 13 -3.76 17.05 4.99
CA ALA A 13 -4.22 15.70 4.67
C ALA A 13 -4.60 14.90 5.92
N CYS A 14 -3.71 14.97 6.88
CA CYS A 14 -3.75 14.21 8.11
C CYS A 14 -4.84 14.74 9.07
N CYS A 15 -5.15 16.03 9.02
CA CYS A 15 -6.23 16.62 9.80
C CYS A 15 -7.64 16.32 9.25
N ASN A 16 -7.74 15.79 8.01
CA ASN A 16 -9.01 15.64 7.29
C ASN A 16 -9.30 14.20 6.82
N ILE A 17 -8.71 13.20 7.48
CA ILE A 17 -8.94 11.78 7.16
C ILE A 17 -10.44 11.45 7.29
N PRO A 18 -11.08 10.92 6.23
CA PRO A 18 -12.48 10.51 6.29
C PRO A 18 -12.74 9.49 7.41
N PRO A 19 -13.92 9.52 8.06
CA PRO A 19 -14.27 8.52 9.06
C PRO A 19 -14.18 7.10 8.50
N VAL A 20 -13.51 6.22 9.25
CA VAL A 20 -13.44 4.80 8.90
C VAL A 20 -14.80 4.14 9.10
N VAL A 21 -15.30 3.50 8.05
CA VAL A 21 -16.55 2.72 8.02
C VAL A 21 -16.23 1.28 8.38
N SER A 22 -16.85 0.78 9.44
CA SER A 22 -16.57 -0.54 10.01
C SER A 22 -17.39 -1.69 9.40
N SER A 23 -18.50 -1.39 8.72
CA SER A 23 -19.34 -2.38 8.03
C SER A 23 -20.13 -1.71 6.90
N GLY A 24 -20.34 -2.43 5.81
CA GLY A 24 -21.10 -1.93 4.65
C GLY A 24 -20.39 -0.79 3.93
N TYR A 25 -19.06 -0.86 3.83
CA TYR A 25 -18.29 0.13 3.09
C TYR A 25 -18.67 0.11 1.60
N VAL A 26 -18.81 1.29 1.01
CA VAL A 26 -19.07 1.45 -0.43
C VAL A 26 -17.84 2.12 -1.03
N PRO A 27 -17.08 1.43 -1.91
CA PRO A 27 -15.95 2.03 -2.61
C PRO A 27 -16.37 3.27 -3.41
N LYS A 28 -15.57 4.34 -3.34
CA LYS A 28 -15.84 5.62 -4.03
C LYS A 28 -15.29 5.66 -5.46
N GLY A 29 -14.33 4.80 -5.76
CA GLY A 29 -13.70 4.66 -7.06
C GLY A 29 -14.49 3.79 -8.02
N MET A 30 -13.86 3.47 -9.14
CA MET A 30 -14.42 2.61 -10.19
C MET A 30 -13.38 1.65 -10.76
N TYR A 31 -13.84 0.58 -11.40
CA TYR A 31 -12.95 -0.34 -12.10
C TYR A 31 -12.78 0.08 -13.56
N GLU A 32 -11.53 0.20 -13.98
CA GLU A 32 -11.12 0.51 -15.35
C GLU A 32 -10.22 -0.59 -15.91
N GLN A 33 -10.06 -0.61 -17.23
CA GLN A 33 -9.12 -1.49 -17.92
C GLN A 33 -7.89 -0.67 -18.33
N LEU A 34 -6.79 -0.82 -17.59
CA LEU A 34 -5.55 -0.06 -17.79
C LEU A 34 -4.39 -1.03 -17.97
N GLY A 35 -3.53 -0.82 -18.97
CA GLY A 35 -2.38 -1.70 -19.22
C GLY A 35 -2.74 -3.19 -19.35
N GLY A 36 -3.94 -3.51 -19.87
CA GLY A 36 -4.43 -4.89 -19.96
C GLY A 36 -4.90 -5.51 -18.64
N MET A 37 -4.98 -4.75 -17.54
CA MET A 37 -5.43 -5.22 -16.23
C MET A 37 -6.68 -4.48 -15.73
N LYS A 38 -7.56 -5.23 -15.07
CA LYS A 38 -8.65 -4.63 -14.27
C LYS A 38 -7.98 -3.86 -13.14
N THR A 39 -8.36 -2.60 -12.97
CA THR A 39 -7.72 -1.69 -12.03
C THR A 39 -8.78 -0.88 -11.30
N TYR A 40 -8.78 -0.91 -9.97
CA TYR A 40 -9.59 0.02 -9.19
C TYR A 40 -8.91 1.40 -9.20
N VAL A 41 -9.66 2.44 -9.56
CA VAL A 41 -9.18 3.81 -9.70
C VAL A 41 -10.02 4.72 -8.81
N THR A 42 -9.36 5.52 -7.98
CA THR A 42 -10.01 6.47 -7.06
C THR A 42 -9.20 7.76 -6.93
N GLY A 43 -9.87 8.84 -6.54
CA GLY A 43 -9.28 10.19 -6.47
C GLY A 43 -9.69 11.10 -7.62
N PRO A 44 -9.29 12.38 -7.56
CA PRO A 44 -9.81 13.39 -8.47
C PRO A 44 -9.17 13.30 -9.86
N ALA A 45 -9.95 13.69 -10.87
CA ALA A 45 -9.55 13.60 -12.27
C ALA A 45 -8.36 14.51 -12.63
N ASN A 46 -8.18 15.63 -11.92
CA ASN A 46 -7.11 16.61 -12.12
C ASN A 46 -5.87 16.37 -11.24
N ALA A 47 -5.76 15.19 -10.59
CA ALA A 47 -4.57 14.85 -9.81
C ALA A 47 -3.31 14.87 -10.70
N THR A 48 -2.22 15.42 -10.15
CA THR A 48 -0.90 15.47 -10.78
C THR A 48 0.05 14.39 -10.24
N LYS A 49 -0.37 13.66 -9.21
CA LYS A 49 0.37 12.56 -8.59
C LYS A 49 -0.44 11.27 -8.66
N GLY A 50 0.22 10.18 -9.04
CA GLY A 50 -0.38 8.85 -9.17
C GLY A 50 0.24 7.88 -8.18
N LEU A 51 -0.58 7.21 -7.37
CA LEU A 51 -0.12 6.21 -6.40
C LEU A 51 -0.55 4.83 -6.88
N VAL A 52 0.41 3.96 -7.20
CA VAL A 52 0.11 2.55 -7.47
C VAL A 52 0.05 1.81 -6.14
N SER A 53 -1.07 1.18 -5.84
CA SER A 53 -1.25 0.38 -4.62
C SER A 53 -1.32 -1.11 -4.97
N ILE A 54 -0.43 -1.88 -4.37
CA ILE A 54 -0.34 -3.34 -4.53
C ILE A 54 -0.99 -3.98 -3.31
N PHE A 55 -2.13 -4.64 -3.53
CA PHE A 55 -2.87 -5.33 -2.48
C PHE A 55 -2.07 -6.49 -1.85
N ASP A 56 -2.61 -7.00 -0.74
CA ASP A 56 -2.16 -8.26 -0.18
C ASP A 56 -2.66 -9.46 -1.01
N ILE A 57 -2.37 -10.68 -0.55
CA ILE A 57 -2.72 -11.92 -1.25
C ILE A 57 -4.23 -12.12 -1.46
N PHE A 58 -5.10 -11.40 -0.74
CA PHE A 58 -6.55 -11.53 -0.84
C PHE A 58 -7.15 -10.66 -1.95
N GLY A 59 -6.34 -9.81 -2.59
CA GLY A 59 -6.77 -8.98 -3.71
C GLY A 59 -7.66 -7.80 -3.27
N TYR A 60 -8.79 -7.62 -3.95
CA TYR A 60 -9.72 -6.55 -3.62
C TYR A 60 -10.55 -6.88 -2.37
N PHE A 61 -10.35 -6.08 -1.32
CA PHE A 61 -11.09 -6.15 -0.07
C PHE A 61 -11.54 -4.75 0.35
N ASP A 62 -12.70 -4.64 1.00
CA ASP A 62 -13.30 -3.33 1.34
C ASP A 62 -12.34 -2.44 2.13
N GLN A 63 -11.62 -3.02 3.09
CA GLN A 63 -10.60 -2.34 3.87
C GLN A 63 -9.44 -1.82 3.00
N THR A 64 -9.02 -2.56 1.99
CA THR A 64 -7.96 -2.12 1.08
C THR A 64 -8.45 -0.98 0.18
N LEU A 65 -9.69 -1.08 -0.34
CA LEU A 65 -10.31 -0.04 -1.17
C LEU A 65 -10.56 1.24 -0.37
N GLN A 66 -11.02 1.09 0.88
CA GLN A 66 -11.21 2.20 1.81
C GLN A 66 -9.92 2.95 2.10
N GLY A 67 -8.83 2.22 2.28
CA GLY A 67 -7.51 2.79 2.44
C GLY A 67 -7.06 3.62 1.24
N ALA A 68 -7.24 3.08 0.03
CA ALA A 68 -6.96 3.80 -1.20
C ALA A 68 -7.81 5.08 -1.33
N ASP A 69 -9.09 5.01 -0.98
CA ASP A 69 -9.98 6.16 -1.01
C ASP A 69 -9.59 7.22 0.05
N ILE A 70 -9.12 6.81 1.23
CA ILE A 70 -8.54 7.71 2.23
C ILE A 70 -7.32 8.41 1.64
N LEU A 71 -6.36 7.66 1.06
CA LEU A 71 -5.14 8.22 0.47
C LEU A 71 -5.43 9.19 -0.69
N ALA A 72 -6.50 8.94 -1.44
CA ALA A 72 -6.89 9.75 -2.58
C ALA A 72 -7.65 11.03 -2.21
N THR A 73 -8.37 11.03 -1.08
CA THR A 73 -9.38 12.09 -0.77
C THR A 73 -9.12 12.89 0.50
N SER A 74 -8.09 12.56 1.30
CA SER A 74 -7.88 13.23 2.59
C SER A 74 -7.24 14.62 2.50
N ASN A 75 -6.69 15.04 1.35
CA ASN A 75 -6.09 16.36 1.17
C ASN A 75 -6.64 17.09 -0.06
N GLU A 76 -7.30 18.23 0.13
CA GLU A 76 -7.76 19.08 -0.97
C GLU A 76 -6.60 19.73 -1.75
N HIS A 77 -5.41 19.84 -1.14
CA HIS A 77 -4.21 20.44 -1.72
C HIS A 77 -3.14 19.43 -2.19
N GLN A 78 -3.24 18.16 -1.79
CA GLN A 78 -2.37 17.08 -2.26
C GLN A 78 -3.20 15.89 -2.70
N THR A 79 -3.82 16.04 -3.86
CA THR A 79 -4.70 15.02 -4.39
C THR A 79 -3.89 13.98 -5.18
N HIS A 80 -3.86 12.75 -4.68
CA HIS A 80 -3.34 11.60 -5.42
C HIS A 80 -4.51 10.92 -6.15
N LYS A 81 -4.27 10.46 -7.38
CA LYS A 81 -5.11 9.42 -7.98
C LYS A 81 -4.47 8.07 -7.64
N VAL A 82 -5.24 7.16 -7.05
CA VAL A 82 -4.75 5.86 -6.59
C VAL A 82 -5.23 4.78 -7.55
N PHE A 83 -4.33 3.86 -7.89
CA PHE A 83 -4.55 2.76 -8.84
C PHE A 83 -4.24 1.43 -8.17
N ILE A 84 -5.19 0.51 -8.15
CA ILE A 84 -5.02 -0.85 -7.60
C ILE A 84 -5.19 -1.88 -8.73
N PRO A 85 -4.12 -2.21 -9.48
CA PRO A 85 -4.15 -3.23 -10.52
C PRO A 85 -4.38 -4.65 -9.97
N ASP A 86 -5.17 -5.45 -10.70
CA ASP A 86 -5.40 -6.86 -10.43
C ASP A 86 -4.24 -7.72 -10.96
N TRP A 87 -3.13 -7.73 -10.22
CA TRP A 87 -1.96 -8.55 -10.54
C TRP A 87 -2.23 -10.05 -10.53
N PHE A 88 -3.28 -10.50 -9.84
CA PHE A 88 -3.65 -11.91 -9.77
C PHE A 88 -4.64 -12.32 -10.87
N LYS A 89 -5.10 -11.39 -11.70
CA LYS A 89 -6.02 -11.63 -12.82
C LYS A 89 -7.26 -12.40 -12.37
N GLY A 90 -7.84 -11.99 -11.24
CA GLY A 90 -9.01 -12.62 -10.65
C GLY A 90 -8.75 -13.90 -9.85
N ASN A 91 -7.48 -14.23 -9.56
CA ASN A 91 -7.11 -15.42 -8.78
C ASN A 91 -6.39 -15.09 -7.44
N PRO A 92 -6.95 -14.23 -6.56
CA PRO A 92 -6.41 -14.03 -5.23
C PRO A 92 -6.49 -15.30 -4.38
N VAL A 93 -5.81 -15.31 -3.24
CA VAL A 93 -5.96 -16.36 -2.23
C VAL A 93 -7.39 -16.31 -1.66
N PRO A 94 -8.13 -17.44 -1.71
CA PRO A 94 -9.43 -17.52 -1.05
C PRO A 94 -9.32 -17.40 0.46
N THR A 95 -10.20 -16.62 1.08
CA THR A 95 -10.17 -16.33 2.53
C THR A 95 -10.28 -17.58 3.39
N GLU A 96 -10.97 -18.62 2.91
CA GLU A 96 -11.15 -19.90 3.60
C GLU A 96 -9.86 -20.72 3.73
N TRP A 97 -8.79 -20.33 3.04
CA TRP A 97 -7.46 -20.94 3.22
C TRP A 97 -6.74 -20.40 4.45
N TYR A 98 -7.27 -19.36 5.10
CA TYR A 98 -6.71 -18.75 6.30
C TYR A 98 -7.54 -19.03 7.57
N PRO A 99 -6.90 -19.37 8.71
CA PRO A 99 -5.47 -19.64 8.84
C PRO A 99 -5.09 -20.96 8.13
N PRO A 100 -3.84 -21.10 7.62
CA PRO A 100 -3.34 -22.31 6.98
C PRO A 100 -2.96 -23.36 8.04
N ASP A 101 -3.96 -23.82 8.77
CA ASP A 101 -3.89 -24.72 9.93
C ASP A 101 -3.91 -26.22 9.58
N THR A 102 -4.02 -26.56 8.29
CA THR A 102 -3.99 -27.93 7.78
C THR A 102 -2.96 -28.07 6.68
N GLU A 103 -2.42 -29.28 6.48
CA GLU A 103 -1.50 -29.55 5.38
C GLU A 103 -2.08 -29.17 4.01
N GLU A 104 -3.39 -29.37 3.82
CA GLU A 104 -4.06 -29.05 2.57
C GLU A 104 -4.04 -27.54 2.31
N LYS A 105 -4.43 -26.72 3.29
CA LYS A 105 -4.39 -25.26 3.18
C LYS A 105 -2.95 -24.77 2.99
N GLN A 106 -1.98 -25.34 3.71
CA GLN A 106 -0.56 -25.01 3.56
C GLN A 106 -0.04 -25.33 2.14
N LYS A 107 -0.37 -26.50 1.59
CA LYS A 107 0.00 -26.88 0.22
C LYS A 107 -0.65 -25.97 -0.83
N LYS A 108 -1.93 -25.63 -0.66
CA LYS A 108 -2.66 -24.70 -1.54
C LYS A 108 -2.04 -23.30 -1.52
N LEU A 109 -1.77 -22.77 -0.32
CA LEU A 109 -1.14 -21.46 -0.14
C LEU A 109 0.29 -21.43 -0.71
N GLY A 110 1.10 -22.46 -0.42
CA GLY A 110 2.45 -22.59 -0.97
C GLY A 110 2.47 -22.66 -2.49
N LYS A 111 1.55 -23.42 -3.10
CA LYS A 111 1.38 -23.46 -4.56
C LYS A 111 1.00 -22.10 -5.14
N TRP A 112 0.13 -21.37 -4.45
CA TRP A 112 -0.26 -20.02 -4.87
C TRP A 112 0.93 -19.06 -4.84
N PHE A 113 1.75 -19.06 -3.77
CA PHE A 113 2.97 -18.25 -3.72
C PHE A 113 3.96 -18.64 -4.83
N GLY A 114 4.14 -19.94 -5.09
CA GLY A 114 5.01 -20.41 -6.18
C GLY A 114 4.58 -19.94 -7.58
N ASN A 115 3.28 -19.68 -7.77
CA ASN A 115 2.74 -19.16 -9.03
C ASN A 115 2.66 -17.62 -9.08
N ASN A 116 2.78 -16.95 -7.93
CA ASN A 116 2.63 -15.51 -7.78
C ASN A 116 3.89 -14.91 -7.12
N ASP A 117 5.04 -15.12 -7.77
CA ASP A 117 6.31 -14.57 -7.30
C ASP A 117 6.29 -13.03 -7.39
N PRO A 118 6.55 -12.29 -6.29
CA PRO A 118 6.60 -10.84 -6.31
C PRO A 118 7.66 -10.26 -7.29
N HIS A 119 8.72 -11.01 -7.64
CA HIS A 119 9.72 -10.56 -8.62
C HIS A 119 9.11 -10.33 -10.00
N GLY A 120 8.20 -11.20 -10.43
CA GLY A 120 7.54 -11.06 -11.74
C GLY A 120 6.72 -9.78 -11.82
N VAL A 121 5.99 -9.47 -10.75
CA VAL A 121 5.21 -8.22 -10.68
C VAL A 121 6.11 -7.00 -10.55
N ALA A 122 7.16 -7.06 -9.74
CA ALA A 122 8.14 -5.97 -9.65
C ALA A 122 8.75 -5.64 -11.02
N ALA A 123 9.12 -6.67 -11.80
CA ALA A 123 9.68 -6.50 -13.14
C ALA A 123 8.67 -5.92 -14.16
N ALA A 124 7.37 -6.19 -14.00
CA ALA A 124 6.32 -5.70 -14.89
C ALA A 124 5.84 -4.27 -14.56
N LEU A 125 6.12 -3.76 -13.36
CA LEU A 125 5.66 -2.44 -12.92
C LEU A 125 6.09 -1.27 -13.83
N PRO A 126 7.33 -1.20 -14.35
CA PRO A 126 7.73 -0.10 -15.23
C PRO A 126 6.85 0.03 -16.48
N GLU A 127 6.56 -1.09 -17.16
CA GLU A 127 5.67 -1.11 -18.33
C GLU A 127 4.24 -0.73 -17.95
N TYR A 128 3.76 -1.23 -16.81
CA TYR A 128 2.43 -0.88 -16.33
C TYR A 128 2.30 0.62 -16.00
N VAL A 129 3.32 1.23 -15.37
CA VAL A 129 3.34 2.67 -15.09
C VAL A 129 3.38 3.47 -16.39
N GLN A 130 4.08 3.03 -17.43
CA GLN A 130 4.02 3.67 -18.75
C GLN A 130 2.60 3.66 -19.34
N ALA A 131 1.87 2.54 -19.21
CA ALA A 131 0.48 2.46 -19.63
C ALA A 131 -0.42 3.41 -18.82
N LEU A 132 -0.19 3.53 -17.51
CA LEU A 132 -0.91 4.49 -16.66
C LEU A 132 -0.61 5.94 -17.04
N GLN A 133 0.64 6.28 -17.35
CA GLN A 133 1.06 7.60 -17.83
C GLN A 133 0.38 7.97 -19.15
N ALA A 134 0.31 7.03 -20.10
CA ALA A 134 -0.37 7.24 -21.37
C ALA A 134 -1.88 7.48 -21.18
N ALA A 135 -2.52 6.78 -20.25
CA ALA A 135 -3.94 6.95 -19.95
C ALA A 135 -4.24 8.18 -19.06
N ASN A 136 -3.26 8.67 -18.29
CA ASN A 136 -3.42 9.75 -17.32
C ASN A 136 -2.32 10.82 -17.51
N PRO A 137 -2.32 11.56 -18.63
CA PRO A 137 -1.24 12.50 -18.96
C PRO A 137 -1.13 13.71 -18.01
N SER A 138 -2.11 13.94 -17.13
CA SER A 138 -2.03 14.96 -16.08
C SER A 138 -1.11 14.56 -14.93
N ILE A 139 -0.84 13.25 -14.77
CA ILE A 139 -0.02 12.73 -13.69
C ILE A 139 1.46 12.83 -14.08
N MET A 140 2.22 13.59 -13.30
CA MET A 140 3.62 13.91 -13.56
C MET A 140 4.58 13.17 -12.64
N SER A 141 4.09 12.58 -11.55
CA SER A 141 4.92 11.88 -10.57
C SER A 141 4.19 10.67 -10.00
N TRP A 142 4.95 9.62 -9.69
CA TRP A 142 4.43 8.30 -9.33
C TRP A 142 5.00 7.82 -8.00
N GLY A 143 4.12 7.39 -7.11
CA GLY A 143 4.46 6.72 -5.86
C GLY A 143 3.96 5.29 -5.86
N ILE A 144 4.43 4.49 -4.91
CA ILE A 144 3.95 3.11 -4.72
C ILE A 144 3.67 2.79 -3.25
N LEU A 145 2.60 2.04 -3.00
CA LEU A 145 2.25 1.48 -1.69
C LEU A 145 1.98 -0.02 -1.82
N GLY A 146 2.55 -0.84 -0.95
CA GLY A 146 2.34 -2.29 -0.94
C GLY A 146 1.92 -2.83 0.41
N TYR A 147 1.05 -3.82 0.41
CA TYR A 147 0.54 -4.50 1.60
C TYR A 147 0.99 -5.96 1.64
N CYS A 148 1.54 -6.48 2.74
CA CYS A 148 1.92 -7.90 2.84
C CYS A 148 2.84 -8.32 1.68
N TRP A 149 2.41 -9.26 0.84
CA TRP A 149 3.07 -9.68 -0.39
C TRP A 149 3.38 -8.49 -1.31
N GLY A 150 2.46 -7.52 -1.42
CA GLY A 150 2.67 -6.28 -2.16
C GLY A 150 3.77 -5.41 -1.55
N GLY A 151 4.00 -5.49 -0.24
CA GLY A 151 5.14 -4.82 0.41
C GLY A 151 6.49 -5.34 -0.09
N LYS A 152 6.60 -6.65 -0.38
CA LYS A 152 7.80 -7.22 -1.01
C LYS A 152 7.98 -6.73 -2.44
N VAL A 153 6.89 -6.63 -3.21
CA VAL A 153 6.93 -6.05 -4.56
C VAL A 153 7.51 -4.63 -4.52
N VAL A 154 7.10 -3.81 -3.54
CA VAL A 154 7.61 -2.44 -3.35
C VAL A 154 9.11 -2.42 -3.05
N GLU A 155 9.57 -3.26 -2.13
CA GLU A 155 11.00 -3.37 -1.82
C GLU A 155 11.82 -3.74 -3.08
N LEU A 156 11.35 -4.73 -3.85
CA LEU A 156 12.03 -5.22 -5.05
C LEU A 156 12.12 -4.14 -6.14
N ILE A 157 11.02 -3.47 -6.47
CA ILE A 157 11.03 -2.47 -7.55
C ILE A 157 11.82 -1.22 -7.15
N THR A 158 11.74 -0.79 -5.89
CA THR A 158 12.48 0.41 -5.44
C THR A 158 13.97 0.19 -5.28
N SER A 159 14.39 -1.07 -5.18
CA SER A 159 15.78 -1.52 -5.21
C SER A 159 16.34 -1.71 -6.62
N ALA A 160 15.49 -1.68 -7.65
CA ALA A 160 15.88 -1.88 -9.04
C ALA A 160 16.24 -0.58 -9.75
N SER A 161 17.14 -0.64 -10.73
CA SER A 161 17.47 0.51 -11.58
C SER A 161 16.33 0.94 -12.52
N SER A 162 15.36 0.06 -12.74
CA SER A 162 14.15 0.32 -13.53
C SER A 162 13.02 0.97 -12.72
N ASN A 163 13.26 1.33 -11.46
CA ASN A 163 12.26 1.95 -10.57
C ASN A 163 11.63 3.20 -11.22
N PRO A 164 10.30 3.20 -11.46
CA PRO A 164 9.60 4.37 -12.03
C PRO A 164 9.04 5.31 -10.95
N PHE A 165 9.21 4.99 -9.66
CA PHE A 165 8.59 5.72 -8.55
C PHE A 165 9.53 6.73 -7.93
N THR A 166 8.97 7.76 -7.28
CA THR A 166 9.72 8.81 -6.55
C THR A 166 9.56 8.72 -5.04
N VAL A 167 8.58 7.96 -4.56
CA VAL A 167 8.33 7.70 -3.13
C VAL A 167 7.68 6.33 -2.98
N ALA A 168 7.94 5.65 -1.86
CA ALA A 168 7.41 4.33 -1.61
C ALA A 168 6.99 4.11 -0.16
N ALA A 169 6.04 3.20 0.03
CA ALA A 169 5.64 2.72 1.34
C ALA A 169 5.30 1.22 1.30
N ALA A 170 5.60 0.52 2.39
CA ALA A 170 5.15 -0.84 2.63
C ALA A 170 4.46 -0.91 3.99
N ALA A 171 3.27 -1.51 4.03
CA ALA A 171 2.53 -1.80 5.24
C ALA A 171 2.51 -3.31 5.47
N HIS A 172 2.85 -3.71 6.70
CA HIS A 172 2.99 -5.08 7.18
C HIS A 172 3.60 -5.98 6.08
N PRO A 173 4.83 -5.69 5.60
CA PRO A 173 5.43 -6.40 4.46
C PRO A 173 5.74 -7.86 4.78
N ALA A 174 5.47 -8.74 3.82
CA ALA A 174 5.98 -10.11 3.86
C ALA A 174 7.46 -10.15 3.41
N MET A 175 8.19 -11.18 3.85
CA MET A 175 9.56 -11.44 3.37
C MET A 175 10.52 -10.25 3.53
N ILE A 176 10.47 -9.58 4.69
CA ILE A 176 11.36 -8.46 5.03
C ILE A 176 12.81 -8.93 4.86
N ASP A 177 13.51 -8.31 3.91
CA ASP A 177 14.90 -8.61 3.60
C ASP A 177 15.75 -7.36 3.85
N PRO A 178 16.49 -7.32 4.98
CA PRO A 178 17.36 -6.20 5.28
C PRO A 178 18.40 -5.92 4.20
N THR A 179 18.80 -6.90 3.39
CA THR A 179 19.79 -6.70 2.31
C THR A 179 19.22 -5.90 1.13
N GLY A 180 17.90 -5.92 0.94
CA GLY A 180 17.20 -5.08 -0.04
C GLY A 180 17.22 -3.60 0.34
N ALA A 181 17.13 -3.29 1.63
CA ALA A 181 17.02 -1.92 2.13
C ALA A 181 18.16 -0.99 1.67
N GLU A 182 19.40 -1.51 1.56
CA GLU A 182 20.56 -0.71 1.12
C GLU A 182 20.46 -0.23 -0.33
N LYS A 183 19.64 -0.90 -1.15
CA LYS A 183 19.47 -0.61 -2.58
C LYS A 183 18.27 0.29 -2.87
N ILE A 184 17.39 0.48 -1.90
CA ILE A 184 16.20 1.33 -2.06
C ILE A 184 16.65 2.75 -2.38
N SER A 185 16.15 3.25 -3.51
CA SER A 185 16.63 4.47 -4.15
C SER A 185 15.74 5.70 -3.93
N VAL A 186 14.62 5.55 -3.22
CA VAL A 186 13.59 6.59 -3.02
C VAL A 186 13.20 6.69 -1.55
N PRO A 187 12.67 7.83 -1.07
CA PRO A 187 12.12 7.92 0.27
C PRO A 187 11.13 6.79 0.56
N TYR A 188 11.29 6.14 1.71
CA TYR A 188 10.61 4.88 2.03
C TYR A 188 9.95 4.87 3.40
N ALA A 189 8.67 4.52 3.48
CA ALA A 189 8.00 4.22 4.74
C ALA A 189 7.80 2.71 4.92
N LEU A 190 8.09 2.18 6.11
CA LEU A 190 7.77 0.79 6.49
C LEU A 190 6.93 0.81 7.76
N LEU A 191 5.65 0.42 7.66
CA LEU A 191 4.75 0.29 8.79
C LEU A 191 4.58 -1.19 9.13
N ALA A 192 5.37 -1.71 10.07
CA ALA A 192 5.31 -3.09 10.52
C ALA A 192 4.15 -3.32 11.51
N SER A 193 3.73 -4.57 11.64
CA SER A 193 2.80 -5.07 12.65
C SER A 193 3.55 -5.72 13.83
N GLY A 194 2.84 -6.03 14.92
CA GLY A 194 3.41 -6.77 16.05
C GLY A 194 3.75 -8.23 15.74
N GLU A 195 3.23 -8.77 14.63
CA GLU A 195 3.52 -10.13 14.15
C GLU A 195 4.77 -10.18 13.25
N ASP A 196 5.29 -9.03 12.81
CA ASP A 196 6.45 -8.97 11.92
C ASP A 196 7.76 -9.13 12.73
N PRO A 197 8.81 -9.78 12.17
CA PRO A 197 10.04 -10.05 12.93
C PRO A 197 10.78 -8.75 13.31
N ALA A 198 10.75 -8.39 14.58
CA ALA A 198 11.29 -7.12 15.08
C ALA A 198 12.78 -6.91 14.74
N ASP A 199 13.60 -7.96 14.84
CA ASP A 199 15.02 -7.90 14.48
C ASP A 199 15.22 -7.60 12.99
N ALA A 200 14.40 -8.19 12.11
CA ALA A 200 14.46 -7.93 10.68
C ALA A 200 14.01 -6.50 10.34
N VAL A 201 12.95 -5.99 10.99
CA VAL A 201 12.50 -4.59 10.82
C VAL A 201 13.59 -3.61 11.23
N LYS A 202 14.21 -3.84 12.38
CA LYS A 202 15.30 -3.01 12.89
C LYS A 202 16.54 -3.05 11.99
N GLU A 203 16.91 -4.24 11.52
CA GLU A 203 18.04 -4.38 10.60
C GLU A 203 17.75 -3.68 9.27
N PHE A 204 16.52 -3.83 8.74
CA PHE A 204 16.06 -3.15 7.54
C PHE A 204 16.18 -1.62 7.67
N GLU A 205 15.66 -1.05 8.77
CA GLU A 205 15.77 0.38 9.05
C GLU A 205 17.23 0.86 9.08
N SER A 206 18.10 0.13 9.79
CA SER A 206 19.51 0.50 9.92
C SER A 206 20.29 0.52 8.59
N LYS A 207 19.75 -0.14 7.56
CA LYS A 207 20.33 -0.26 6.22
C LYS A 207 19.75 0.74 5.22
N LEU A 208 18.63 1.41 5.52
CA LEU A 208 18.07 2.45 4.66
C LEU A 208 19.00 3.67 4.61
N ARG A 209 19.30 4.14 3.39
CA ARG A 209 20.19 5.31 3.14
C ARG A 209 19.45 6.52 2.56
N VAL A 210 18.13 6.45 2.55
CA VAL A 210 17.18 7.44 2.00
C VAL A 210 16.36 8.05 3.13
N PRO A 211 15.68 9.20 2.93
CA PRO A 211 14.69 9.67 3.89
C PRO A 211 13.65 8.58 4.17
N HIS A 212 13.42 8.25 5.44
CA HIS A 212 12.55 7.12 5.78
C HIS A 212 11.72 7.36 7.04
N HIS A 213 10.66 6.56 7.17
CA HIS A 213 9.87 6.40 8.39
C HIS A 213 9.63 4.92 8.61
N VAL A 214 10.24 4.33 9.65
CA VAL A 214 10.00 2.94 10.04
C VAL A 214 9.31 2.93 11.38
N GLU A 215 8.21 2.19 11.48
CA GLU A 215 7.43 2.12 12.70
C GLU A 215 6.75 0.77 12.84
N THR A 216 6.80 0.20 14.05
CA THR A 216 6.09 -1.03 14.40
C THR A 216 4.83 -0.72 15.20
N PHE A 217 3.69 -1.11 14.66
CA PHE A 217 2.38 -1.08 15.29
C PHE A 217 2.22 -2.35 16.13
N SER A 218 2.83 -2.35 17.32
CA SER A 218 3.14 -3.56 18.11
C SER A 218 1.93 -4.35 18.60
N ASP A 219 0.75 -3.75 18.66
CA ASP A 219 -0.50 -4.39 19.06
C ASP A 219 -1.40 -4.77 17.87
N GLN A 220 -0.91 -4.59 16.64
CA GLN A 220 -1.64 -4.90 15.42
C GLN A 220 -1.17 -6.20 14.77
N VAL A 221 -2.11 -6.89 14.12
CA VAL A 221 -1.85 -8.13 13.36
C VAL A 221 -1.32 -7.82 11.96
N HIS A 222 -0.62 -8.77 11.35
CA HIS A 222 -0.23 -8.64 9.95
C HIS A 222 -1.48 -8.50 9.06
N GLY A 223 -1.51 -7.53 8.15
CA GLY A 223 -2.69 -7.22 7.34
C GLY A 223 -3.66 -6.20 7.95
N TRP A 224 -3.31 -5.55 9.07
CA TRP A 224 -4.17 -4.59 9.78
C TRP A 224 -4.50 -3.32 8.98
N MET A 225 -3.74 -2.99 7.93
CA MET A 225 -4.07 -1.91 6.99
C MET A 225 -4.76 -2.42 5.71
N ALA A 226 -5.11 -3.70 5.65
CA ALA A 226 -5.65 -4.32 4.43
C ALA A 226 -6.74 -5.33 4.81
N ALA A 227 -6.77 -6.50 4.15
CA ALA A 227 -7.91 -7.42 4.26
C ALA A 227 -8.17 -7.94 5.69
N ARG A 228 -7.15 -7.95 6.56
CA ARG A 228 -7.27 -8.44 7.95
C ARG A 228 -7.57 -7.35 8.98
N ALA A 229 -7.85 -6.11 8.56
CA ALA A 229 -8.22 -5.08 9.52
C ALA A 229 -9.55 -5.40 10.20
N ASP A 230 -9.54 -5.49 11.54
CA ASP A 230 -10.74 -5.58 12.37
C ASP A 230 -11.21 -4.16 12.73
N LEU A 231 -12.09 -3.62 11.87
CA LEU A 231 -12.66 -2.29 12.06
C LEU A 231 -13.83 -2.26 13.06
N SER A 232 -14.25 -3.42 13.57
CA SER A 232 -15.26 -3.51 14.64
C SER A 232 -14.62 -3.32 16.02
N ASN A 233 -13.35 -3.70 16.15
CA ASN A 233 -12.54 -3.40 17.32
C ASN A 233 -12.16 -1.89 17.32
N PRO A 234 -12.48 -1.13 18.40
CA PRO A 234 -12.15 0.29 18.47
C PRO A 234 -10.65 0.59 18.29
N ARG A 235 -9.79 -0.27 18.85
CA ARG A 235 -8.33 -0.13 18.75
C ARG A 235 -7.84 -0.45 17.33
N GLY A 236 -8.36 -1.52 16.72
CA GLY A 236 -8.03 -1.87 15.33
C GLY A 236 -8.46 -0.77 14.35
N LYS A 237 -9.64 -0.17 14.57
CA LYS A 237 -10.12 0.97 13.79
C LYS A 237 -9.27 2.23 13.97
N GLU A 238 -8.88 2.54 15.20
CA GLU A 238 -7.99 3.66 15.52
C GLU A 238 -6.64 3.51 14.82
N GLU A 239 -6.01 2.35 14.96
CA GLU A 239 -4.71 2.09 14.37
C GLU A 239 -4.80 2.07 12.84
N TYR A 240 -5.83 1.45 12.25
CA TYR A 240 -6.12 1.53 10.81
C TYR A 240 -6.10 2.99 10.30
N ALA A 241 -6.84 3.88 10.96
CA ALA A 241 -6.85 5.30 10.62
C ALA A 241 -5.46 5.96 10.81
N ARG A 242 -4.76 5.62 11.89
CA ARG A 242 -3.41 6.12 12.19
C ARG A 242 -2.38 5.68 11.17
N GLY A 243 -2.49 4.47 10.64
CA GLY A 243 -1.64 3.98 9.55
C GLY A 243 -1.72 4.85 8.31
N TYR A 244 -2.94 5.09 7.83
CA TYR A 244 -3.14 5.96 6.67
C TYR A 244 -2.75 7.41 6.96
N LYS A 245 -2.96 7.88 8.20
CA LYS A 245 -2.44 9.18 8.66
C LYS A 245 -0.93 9.26 8.54
N THR A 246 -0.21 8.26 9.02
CA THR A 246 1.25 8.19 8.93
C THR A 246 1.71 8.20 7.48
N LEU A 247 1.06 7.45 6.59
CA LEU A 247 1.38 7.46 5.16
C LEU A 247 1.11 8.81 4.50
N LEU A 248 -0.02 9.45 4.80
CA LEU A 248 -0.35 10.79 4.30
C LEU A 248 0.67 11.84 4.76
N ASP A 249 1.05 11.81 6.05
CA ASP A 249 2.07 12.69 6.60
C ASP A 249 3.44 12.45 5.95
N PHE A 250 3.80 11.19 5.70
CA PHE A 250 5.05 10.82 5.03
C PHE A 250 5.08 11.29 3.57
N PHE A 251 4.06 10.94 2.78
CA PHE A 251 3.93 11.37 1.38
C PHE A 251 3.87 12.89 1.29
N GLY A 252 3.11 13.56 2.15
CA GLY A 252 3.00 15.01 2.15
C GLY A 252 4.32 15.74 2.42
N LYS A 253 5.27 15.09 3.11
CA LYS A 253 6.62 15.60 3.37
C LYS A 253 7.61 15.25 2.25
N GLN A 254 7.64 13.98 1.83
CA GLN A 254 8.68 13.43 0.94
C GLN A 254 8.34 13.51 -0.55
N TRP A 255 7.07 13.68 -0.90
CA TRP A 255 6.58 13.68 -2.27
C TRP A 255 6.07 15.07 -2.63
N GLN A 256 7.00 15.98 -2.97
CA GLN A 256 6.68 17.34 -3.41
C GLN A 256 6.49 17.39 -4.93
#